data_AF-A0A2A4Z5X0-F1
#
_entry.id   AF-A0A2A4Z5X0-F1
#
_cell.length_a   1.000
_cell.length_b   1.000
_cell.length_c   1.000
_cell.angle_alpha   90.00
_cell.angle_beta   90.00
_cell.angle_gamma   90.00
#
_symmetry.space_group_name_H-M   'P 1'
#
loop_
_entity.id
_entity.type
_entity.pdbx_description
1 polymer ?
#
loop_
_entity_poly.entity_id
_entity_poly.type
_entity_poly.pdbx_seq_one_letter_code
_entity_poly.pdbx_strand_id
1 'polypeptide(L)' 'MPKRILQGVVTSDANDKTVVVKVERRFTDPLLKKTVRSTKKYHAHDENNSVKVGDIIRIEETKPVSKNKKWAVIK' A
#
# COMPACT_ATOMS: atom_id res chain seq x y z
N MET A 1 2.01 -20.18 3.84
CA MET A 1 2.92 -19.22 3.18
C MET A 1 2.88 -17.91 3.95
N PRO A 2 4.00 -17.19 4.09
CA PRO A 2 4.01 -15.88 4.75
C PRO A 2 3.20 -14.87 3.94
N LYS A 3 2.43 -14.04 4.63
CA LYS A 3 1.67 -12.96 3.98
C LYS A 3 2.63 -11.87 3.50
N ARG A 4 2.30 -11.26 2.37
CA ARG A 4 3.12 -10.20 1.78
C ARG A 4 2.94 -8.89 2.56
N ILE A 5 4.05 -8.30 2.97
CA ILE A 5 4.09 -6.98 3.63
C ILE A 5 4.71 -5.97 2.66
N LEU A 6 4.06 -4.82 2.48
CA LEU A 6 4.58 -3.69 1.70
C LEU A 6 4.66 -2.45 2.60
N GLN A 7 5.56 -1.53 2.27
CA GLN A 7 5.68 -0.24 2.96
C GLN A 7 5.41 0.89 1.96
N GLY A 8 4.69 1.92 2.39
CA GLY A 8 4.36 3.05 1.53
C GLY A 8 3.85 4.26 2.30
N VAL A 9 3.58 5.33 1.55
CA VAL A 9 3.11 6.61 2.10
C VAL A 9 1.61 6.75 1.87
N VAL A 10 0.87 7.18 2.88
CA VAL A 10 -0.56 7.49 2.72
C VAL A 10 -0.74 8.75 1.88
N THR A 11 -1.48 8.61 0.79
CA THR A 11 -1.76 9.71 -0.15
C THR A 11 -3.17 10.27 0.02
N SER A 12 -4.13 9.48 0.49
CA SER A 12 -5.52 9.92 0.67
C SER A 12 -6.23 9.11 1.74
N ASP A 13 -7.04 9.82 2.53
CA ASP A 13 -7.91 9.31 3.60
C ASP A 13 -9.36 9.84 3.40
N ALA A 14 -9.81 9.94 2.15
CA ALA A 14 -11.13 10.49 1.85
C ALA A 14 -12.29 9.50 2.11
N ASN A 15 -11.97 8.22 2.28
CA ASN A 15 -12.96 7.14 2.39
C ASN A 15 -13.00 6.61 3.81
N ASP A 16 -14.20 6.36 4.33
CA ASP A 16 -14.33 5.77 5.66
C ASP A 16 -13.65 4.38 5.74
N LYS A 17 -12.91 4.18 6.83
CA LYS A 17 -12.18 2.95 7.16
C LYS A 17 -11.15 2.53 6.12
N THR A 18 -10.76 3.42 5.21
CA THR A 18 -10.01 3.06 4.00
C THR A 18 -8.99 4.12 3.62
N VAL A 19 -7.71 3.75 3.71
CA VAL A 19 -6.61 4.62 3.29
C VAL A 19 -6.03 4.18 1.95
N VAL A 20 -5.60 5.17 1.15
CA VAL A 20 -4.89 4.94 -0.11
C VAL A 20 -3.39 5.08 0.11
N VAL A 21 -2.67 3.98 -0.04
CA VAL A 21 -1.22 3.91 0.19
C VAL A 21 -0.48 3.84 -1.15
N LYS A 22 0.49 4.72 -1.34
CA LYS A 22 1.41 4.70 -2.48
C LYS A 22 2.66 3.92 -2.10
N VAL A 23 2.87 2.79 -2.77
CA VAL A 23 4.05 1.93 -2.60
C VAL A 23 4.98 2.16 -3.78
N GLU A 24 6.24 2.46 -3.50
CA GLU A 24 7.32 2.51 -4.48
C GLU A 24 8.04 1.17 -4.52
N ARG A 25 8.31 0.66 -5.72
CA ARG A 25 9.25 -0.43 -5.94
C ARG A 25 10.34 0.02 -6.91
N ARG A 26 11.55 -0.45 -6.67
CA ARG A 26 12.69 -0.27 -7.58
C ARG A 26 13.00 -1.60 -8.23
N PHE A 27 13.18 -1.60 -9.53
CA PHE A 27 13.63 -2.78 -10.27
C PHE A 27 14.57 -2.35 -11.39
N THR A 28 15.42 -3.28 -11.81
CA THR A 28 16.29 -3.07 -12.95
C THR A 28 15.52 -3.38 -14.22
N ASP A 29 15.50 -2.44 -15.15
CA ASP A 29 14.91 -2.67 -16.47
C ASP A 29 15.61 -3.87 -17.14
N PRO A 30 14.86 -4.88 -17.64
CA PRO A 30 15.45 -6.11 -18.13
C PRO A 30 16.32 -5.91 -19.38
N LEU A 31 16.02 -4.92 -20.22
CA LEU A 31 16.76 -4.66 -21.45
C LEU A 31 17.90 -3.68 -21.21
N LEU A 32 17.57 -2.52 -20.62
CA LEU A 32 18.50 -1.39 -20.50
C LEU A 32 19.38 -1.47 -19.24
N LYS A 33 19.10 -2.39 -18.32
CA LYS A 33 19.80 -2.56 -17.03
C LYS A 33 19.83 -1.29 -16.15
N LYS A 34 19.00 -0.30 -16.47
CA LYS A 34 18.82 0.93 -15.68
C LYS A 34 17.91 0.65 -14.49
N THR A 35 18.24 1.16 -13.30
CA THR A 35 17.32 1.09 -12.15
C THR A 35 16.16 2.06 -12.34
N VAL A 36 14.95 1.54 -12.44
CA VAL A 36 13.71 2.30 -12.63
C VAL A 36 12.85 2.22 -11.37
N ARG A 37 12.12 3.32 -11.09
CA ARG A 37 11.15 3.41 -10.00
C ARG A 37 9.73 3.25 -10.56
N SER A 38 8.93 2.39 -9.95
CA SER A 38 7.51 2.24 -10.29
C SER A 38 6.67 2.36 -9.03
N THR A 39 5.57 3.09 -9.14
CA THR A 39 4.68 3.36 -8.00
C THR A 39 3.31 2.77 -8.26
N LYS A 40 2.71 2.14 -7.24
CA LYS A 40 1.35 1.63 -7.29
C LYS A 40 0.55 2.09 -6.08
N LYS A 41 -0.72 2.42 -6.29
CA LYS A 41 -1.66 2.76 -5.22
C LYS A 41 -2.41 1.51 -4.76
N TYR A 42 -2.57 1.37 -3.45
CA TYR A 42 -3.26 0.27 -2.79
C TYR A 42 -4.33 0.82 -1.85
N HIS A 43 -5.44 0.10 -1.72
CA HIS A 43 -6.49 0.42 -0.75
C HIS A 43 -6.34 -0.50 0.45
N ALA A 44 -5.99 0.09 1.59
CA ALA A 44 -5.78 -0.61 2.84
C ALA A 44 -6.96 -0.39 3.80
N HIS A 45 -7.26 -1.43 4.56
CA HIS A 45 -8.25 -1.41 5.63
C HIS A 45 -7.64 -0.89 6.91
N ASP A 46 -8.27 0.15 7.46
CA ASP A 46 -8.02 0.68 8.80
C ASP A 46 -9.39 0.79 9.50
N GLU A 47 -9.61 0.05 10.58
CA GLU A 47 -10.90 0.08 11.29
C GLU A 47 -11.07 1.35 12.12
N ASN A 48 -9.96 1.93 12.60
CA ASN A 48 -9.96 3.00 13.59
C ASN A 48 -9.69 4.38 12.98
N ASN A 49 -9.54 4.49 11.65
CA ASN A 49 -9.15 5.72 10.94
C ASN A 49 -7.98 6.44 11.65
N SER A 50 -7.01 5.65 12.09
CA SER A 50 -5.92 6.10 12.95
C SER A 50 -4.75 6.70 12.14
N VAL A 51 -4.67 6.36 10.85
CA VAL A 51 -3.58 6.77 9.97
C VAL A 51 -3.96 8.03 9.20
N LYS A 52 -3.05 9.01 9.16
CA LYS A 52 -3.26 10.28 8.45
C LYS A 52 -2.50 10.31 7.13
N VAL A 53 -2.87 11.26 6.27
CA VAL A 53 -2.17 11.53 5.02
C VAL A 53 -0.73 11.99 5.33
N GLY A 54 0.24 11.41 4.63
CA GLY A 54 1.67 11.68 4.82
C GLY A 54 2.41 10.64 5.66
N ASP A 55 1.68 9.78 6.39
CA ASP A 55 2.31 8.76 7.23
C ASP A 55 2.96 7.65 6.38
N ILE A 56 4.08 7.12 6.88
CA ILE A 56 4.75 5.94 6.32
C ILE A 56 4.26 4.72 7.09
N ILE A 57 3.49 3.87 6.43
CA ILE A 57 2.89 2.68 7.04
C ILE A 57 3.26 1.40 6.31
N ARG A 58 3.09 0.28 7.01
CA ARG A 58 3.17 -1.05 6.44
C ARG A 58 1.76 -1.58 6.17
N ILE A 59 1.62 -2.38 5.12
CA ILE A 59 0.35 -3.01 4.73
C ILE A 59 0.55 -4.50 4.50
N GLU A 60 -0.39 -5.31 4.99
CA GLU A 60 -0.45 -6.76 4.80
C GLU A 60 -1.44 -7.15 3.72
N GLU A 61 -1.15 -8.22 3.00
CA GLU A 61 -2.15 -8.93 2.21
C GLU A 61 -3.19 -9.63 3.11
N THR A 62 -4.47 -9.43 2.81
CA THR A 62 -5.58 -10.01 3.59
C THR A 62 -6.69 -10.51 2.66
N LYS A 63 -7.70 -11.16 3.25
CA LYS A 63 -8.92 -11.54 2.51
C LYS A 63 -9.55 -10.29 1.86
N PRO A 64 -10.13 -10.38 0.66
CA PRO A 64 -10.80 -9.24 0.04
C PRO A 64 -11.87 -8.68 0.98
N VAL A 65 -11.73 -7.41 1.36
CA VAL A 65 -12.75 -6.66 2.12
C VAL A 65 -13.72 -5.99 1.15
N SER A 66 -13.24 -5.59 -0.02
CA SER A 66 -14.06 -5.08 -1.13
C SER A 66 -13.44 -5.45 -2.48
N LYS A 67 -14.04 -4.98 -3.58
CA LYS A 67 -13.51 -5.16 -4.94
C LYS A 67 -12.03 -4.80 -5.07
N ASN A 68 -11.63 -3.67 -4.47
CA ASN A 68 -10.27 -3.13 -4.56
C ASN A 68 -9.49 -3.22 -3.24
N LYS A 69 -10.18 -3.36 -2.11
CA LYS A 69 -9.60 -3.34 -0.76
C LYS A 69 -9.18 -4.76 -0.36
N LYS A 70 -7.90 -5.06 -0.54
CA LYS A 70 -7.28 -6.38 -0.29
C LYS A 70 -6.06 -6.31 0.63
N TRP A 71 -5.86 -5.14 1.24
CA TRP A 71 -4.72 -4.87 2.12
C TRP A 71 -5.24 -4.42 3.48
N ALA A 72 -4.53 -4.74 4.55
CA ALA A 72 -4.79 -4.25 5.90
C ALA A 72 -3.60 -3.42 6.37
N VAL A 73 -3.84 -2.36 7.14
CA VAL A 73 -2.75 -1.59 7.76
C VAL A 73 -2.11 -2.43 8.88
N ILE A 74 -0.78 -2.51 8.86
CA ILE A 74 0.04 -2.99 9.98
C ILE A 74 0.86 -1.80 10.47
N LYS A 75 0.87 -1.58 11.77
CA LYS A 75 1.75 -0.60 12.41
C LYS A 75 3.19 -1.09 12.46
#